data_AF-A0A5D6XIG6-F1
#
_entry.id   AF-A0A5D6XIG6-F1
#
_cell.length_a   1.000
_cell.length_b   1.000
_cell.length_c   1.000
_cell.angle_alpha   90.00
_cell.angle_beta   90.00
_cell.angle_gamma   90.00
#
_symmetry.space_group_name_H-M   'P 1'
#
loop_
_entity.id
_entity.type
_entity.pdbx_description
1 polymer ?
#
loop_
_entity_poly.entity_id
_entity_poly.type
_entity_poly.pdbx_seq_one_letter_code
_entity_poly.pdbx_strand_id
1 'polypeptide(L)'
;MSKHEREIRVALSVEAASFFVALVAPQHLPVQLRSAFRRERDVGLVVGCTLVPLVLLSRLAMDLYHHESFSGFTFFYAWTSVTIGISAFVRLVLLRSPSFAVALAVDCALLPALEHAVALAGGPSHAVVTAACRCLASLVLSFGVRALPRSFTLGEALLVAQGVAMNAFDLGVYSARRLQAKGVAAGARLLGLEQWGVDAVERDDYVLALQLGLTGSLLVCVSLAPLLRTHGVGSPSIVAPPLGGPQCASFALRSLGVVGAVVYPWSCLVLETANPLAWLVSFLRSRASRAGLVVYWVACLAVLVPLFALAVDRLAIRTIVARKLFHALVVLMFVPAYFADAPMLALSYGVALSVFCLVECVRALSLPPAGRHIAAFMKTFIDRRDAGRAVLTHSYLLLGCALPLWLSLPSGPAAGPNSPASALTANAGILALGVGDAMGAVVGSSYGRRRLIGSKTLEGALAVIVSMALASLCFHDFHVEFLVHGRFGQLALFVAAVALTSILETCTSQIDNLVLPLYFFATCSLVACHRGV
;
A
#
# COMPACT_ATOMS: atom_id res chain seq x y z
N MET A 1 -30.87 -2.44 -17.35
CA MET A 1 -29.44 -2.43 -16.98
C MET A 1 -28.91 -1.02 -17.23
N SER A 2 -28.54 -0.29 -16.19
CA SER A 2 -27.96 1.05 -16.36
C SER A 2 -26.59 0.95 -17.06
N LYS A 3 -26.11 2.04 -17.66
CA LYS A 3 -24.76 2.11 -18.27
C LYS A 3 -23.67 1.64 -17.28
N HIS A 4 -23.77 2.10 -16.02
CA HIS A 4 -22.86 1.78 -14.93
C HIS A 4 -22.88 0.28 -14.56
N GLU A 5 -24.06 -0.34 -14.55
CA GLU A 5 -24.17 -1.76 -14.26
C GLU A 5 -23.50 -2.63 -15.35
N ARG A 6 -23.54 -2.18 -16.61
CA ARG A 6 -22.80 -2.82 -17.71
C ARG A 6 -21.29 -2.70 -17.52
N GLU A 7 -20.81 -1.51 -17.18
CA GLU A 7 -19.39 -1.23 -16.95
C GLU A 7 -18.81 -2.08 -15.80
N ILE A 8 -19.55 -2.18 -14.68
CA ILE A 8 -19.15 -3.01 -13.53
C ILE A 8 -19.12 -4.49 -13.89
N ARG A 9 -20.17 -5.02 -14.53
CA ARG A 9 -20.22 -6.45 -14.91
C ARG A 9 -19.05 -6.83 -15.81
N VAL A 10 -18.71 -5.95 -16.74
CA VAL A 10 -17.60 -6.13 -17.66
C VAL A 10 -16.27 -6.15 -16.91
N ALA A 11 -16.01 -5.19 -16.03
CA ALA A 11 -14.81 -5.17 -15.19
C ALA A 11 -14.68 -6.45 -14.36
N LEU A 12 -15.76 -6.91 -13.72
CA LEU A 12 -15.77 -8.15 -12.95
C LEU A 12 -15.52 -9.39 -13.80
N SER A 13 -16.10 -9.44 -15.01
CA SER A 13 -15.92 -10.57 -15.93
C SER A 13 -14.47 -10.67 -16.42
N VAL A 14 -13.87 -9.53 -16.76
CA VAL A 14 -12.47 -9.43 -17.17
C VAL A 14 -11.53 -9.78 -16.01
N GLU A 15 -11.84 -9.32 -14.81
CA GLU A 15 -11.07 -9.64 -13.60
C GLU A 15 -11.16 -11.14 -13.26
N ALA A 16 -12.34 -11.74 -13.33
CA ALA A 16 -12.53 -13.18 -13.14
C ALA A 16 -11.72 -13.98 -14.16
N ALA A 17 -11.76 -13.61 -15.44
CA ALA A 17 -10.95 -14.23 -16.48
C ALA A 17 -9.45 -14.09 -16.18
N SER A 18 -9.00 -12.90 -15.78
CA SER A 18 -7.61 -12.62 -15.41
C SER A 18 -7.16 -13.47 -14.23
N PHE A 19 -8.03 -13.66 -13.22
CA PHE A 19 -7.79 -14.54 -12.08
C PHE A 19 -7.61 -16.00 -12.50
N PHE A 20 -8.54 -16.57 -13.27
CA PHE A 20 -8.44 -17.96 -13.73
C PHE A 20 -7.17 -18.20 -14.54
N VAL A 21 -6.83 -17.25 -15.39
CA VAL A 21 -5.62 -17.28 -16.21
C VAL A 21 -4.36 -17.19 -15.34
N ALA A 22 -4.32 -16.29 -14.35
CA ALA A 22 -3.21 -16.16 -13.42
C ALA A 22 -3.02 -17.40 -12.53
N LEU A 23 -4.08 -18.15 -12.24
CA LEU A 23 -4.05 -19.38 -11.45
C LEU A 23 -3.27 -20.51 -12.16
N VAL A 24 -3.37 -20.60 -13.48
CA VAL A 24 -2.72 -21.64 -14.31
C VAL A 24 -1.31 -21.23 -14.76
N ALA A 25 -1.03 -19.92 -14.77
CA ALA A 25 0.22 -19.32 -15.22
C ALA A 25 1.53 -19.64 -14.46
N PRO A 26 1.58 -19.95 -13.15
CA PRO A 26 2.83 -20.00 -12.39
C PRO A 26 3.83 -21.06 -12.90
N GLN A 27 3.35 -22.06 -13.63
CA GLN A 27 4.18 -23.12 -14.22
C GLN A 27 4.98 -22.66 -15.45
N HIS A 28 4.73 -21.45 -15.98
CA HIS A 28 5.26 -21.02 -17.28
C HIS A 28 6.24 -19.83 -17.25
N LEU A 29 6.59 -19.28 -16.09
CA LEU A 29 7.53 -18.15 -16.01
C LEU A 29 8.97 -18.59 -16.35
N PRO A 30 9.68 -17.91 -17.28
CA PRO A 30 11.06 -18.24 -17.64
C PRO A 30 12.00 -18.24 -16.43
N VAL A 31 13.00 -19.12 -16.42
CA VAL A 31 14.01 -19.21 -15.34
C VAL A 31 14.76 -17.88 -15.17
N GLN A 32 15.09 -17.21 -16.27
CA GLN A 32 15.75 -15.91 -16.29
C GLN A 32 14.91 -14.84 -15.57
N LEU A 33 13.60 -14.79 -15.86
CA LEU A 33 12.68 -13.86 -15.22
C LEU A 33 12.55 -14.15 -13.72
N ARG A 34 12.42 -15.44 -13.34
CA ARG A 34 12.36 -15.87 -11.93
C ARG A 34 13.62 -15.52 -11.14
N SER A 35 14.78 -15.40 -11.78
CA SER A 35 16.05 -15.08 -11.10
C SER A 35 16.14 -13.64 -10.59
N ALA A 36 15.28 -12.76 -11.11
CA ALA A 36 15.22 -11.34 -10.74
C ALA A 36 14.41 -11.09 -9.46
N PHE A 37 13.53 -12.03 -9.08
CA PHE A 37 12.65 -11.93 -7.92
C PHE A 37 13.12 -12.80 -6.75
N ARG A 38 12.64 -12.49 -5.55
CA ARG A 38 12.80 -13.32 -4.36
C ARG A 38 12.11 -14.67 -4.60
N ARG A 39 12.77 -15.76 -4.23
CA ARG A 39 12.21 -17.11 -4.37
C ARG A 39 11.29 -17.41 -3.19
N GLU A 40 10.03 -17.65 -3.50
CA GLU A 40 9.01 -18.15 -2.58
C GLU A 40 8.29 -19.35 -3.23
N ARG A 41 7.43 -20.03 -2.47
CA ARG A 41 6.64 -21.16 -3.01
C ARG A 41 5.74 -20.74 -4.17
N ASP A 42 5.14 -19.56 -4.05
CA ASP A 42 4.41 -18.88 -5.10
C ASP A 42 5.13 -17.57 -5.47
N VAL A 43 5.23 -17.31 -6.77
CA VAL A 43 5.79 -16.08 -7.32
C VAL A 43 4.86 -14.89 -7.07
N GLY A 44 3.58 -15.16 -6.77
CA GLY A 44 2.60 -14.17 -6.31
C GLY A 44 1.84 -13.49 -7.44
N LEU A 45 1.86 -14.05 -8.65
CA LEU A 45 1.27 -13.42 -9.83
C LEU A 45 -0.23 -13.18 -9.67
N VAL A 46 -0.97 -14.15 -9.12
CA VAL A 46 -2.42 -14.00 -8.84
C VAL A 46 -2.64 -12.81 -7.93
N VAL A 47 -2.00 -12.80 -6.76
CA VAL A 47 -2.12 -11.71 -5.78
C VAL A 47 -1.73 -10.35 -6.40
N GLY A 48 -0.64 -10.31 -7.15
CA GLY A 48 -0.15 -9.09 -7.78
C GLY A 48 -1.07 -8.51 -8.85
N CYS A 49 -1.81 -9.37 -9.56
CA CYS A 49 -2.75 -8.94 -10.59
C CYS A 49 -4.14 -8.63 -10.03
N THR A 50 -4.60 -9.33 -8.98
CA THR A 50 -6.03 -9.33 -8.62
C THR A 50 -6.38 -8.59 -7.33
N LEU A 51 -5.41 -8.39 -6.43
CA LEU A 51 -5.68 -7.78 -5.13
C LEU A 51 -6.03 -6.28 -5.25
N VAL A 52 -5.31 -5.51 -6.07
CA VAL A 52 -5.59 -4.07 -6.26
C VAL A 52 -6.93 -3.86 -6.97
N PRO A 53 -7.27 -4.60 -8.06
CA PRO A 53 -8.61 -4.55 -8.63
C PRO A 53 -9.71 -4.87 -7.62
N LEU A 54 -9.54 -5.97 -6.86
CA LEU A 54 -10.50 -6.38 -5.83
C LEU A 54 -10.76 -5.27 -4.81
N VAL A 55 -9.70 -4.63 -4.32
CA VAL A 55 -9.77 -3.52 -3.37
C VAL A 55 -10.51 -2.33 -3.97
N LEU A 56 -10.14 -1.88 -5.17
CA LEU A 56 -10.75 -0.70 -5.78
C LEU A 56 -12.21 -0.93 -6.22
N LEU A 57 -12.53 -2.14 -6.68
CA LEU A 57 -13.91 -2.54 -6.99
C LEU A 57 -14.77 -2.65 -5.72
N SER A 58 -14.21 -3.15 -4.61
CA SER A 58 -14.94 -3.17 -3.32
C SER A 58 -15.22 -1.75 -2.80
N ARG A 59 -14.30 -0.81 -3.02
CA ARG A 59 -14.51 0.61 -2.72
C ARG A 59 -15.59 1.21 -3.61
N LEU A 60 -15.56 0.94 -4.92
CA LEU A 60 -16.60 1.39 -5.85
C LEU A 60 -17.99 0.85 -5.46
N ALA A 61 -18.05 -0.39 -4.97
CA ALA A 61 -19.29 -0.99 -4.46
C ALA A 61 -19.80 -0.22 -3.22
N MET A 62 -18.92 0.17 -2.30
CA MET A 62 -19.31 1.02 -1.17
C MET A 62 -19.84 2.38 -1.61
N ASP A 63 -19.15 3.04 -2.56
CA ASP A 63 -19.58 4.34 -3.09
C ASP A 63 -20.99 4.25 -3.70
N LEU A 64 -21.24 3.20 -4.49
CA LEU A 64 -22.54 2.95 -5.11
C LEU A 64 -23.63 2.69 -4.08
N TYR A 65 -23.30 1.98 -3.01
CA TYR A 65 -24.29 1.49 -2.05
C TYR A 65 -24.63 2.52 -0.96
N HIS A 66 -23.64 3.23 -0.43
CA HIS A 66 -23.85 4.20 0.65
C HIS A 66 -24.20 5.60 0.16
N HIS A 67 -23.73 5.99 -1.03
CA HIS A 67 -23.94 7.32 -1.57
C HIS A 67 -24.90 7.34 -2.76
N GLU A 68 -25.44 6.18 -3.15
CA GLU A 68 -26.27 6.00 -4.36
C GLU A 68 -25.62 6.63 -5.61
N SER A 69 -24.29 6.71 -5.61
CA SER A 69 -23.52 7.49 -6.59
C SER A 69 -22.44 6.63 -7.22
N PHE A 70 -22.34 6.68 -8.54
CA PHE A 70 -21.27 6.03 -9.27
C PHE A 70 -20.06 6.95 -9.34
N SER A 71 -18.99 6.59 -8.62
CA SER A 71 -17.72 7.32 -8.66
C SER A 71 -16.93 6.97 -9.92
N GLY A 72 -16.98 7.85 -10.93
CA GLY A 72 -16.13 7.75 -12.12
C GLY A 72 -14.64 7.73 -11.76
N PHE A 73 -14.24 8.46 -10.72
CA PHE A 73 -12.88 8.48 -10.20
C PHE A 73 -12.45 7.09 -9.69
N THR A 74 -13.27 6.47 -8.83
CA THR A 74 -12.97 5.13 -8.27
C THR A 74 -12.98 4.08 -9.39
N PHE A 75 -13.94 4.17 -10.33
CA PHE A 75 -14.00 3.25 -11.47
C PHE A 75 -12.80 3.39 -12.41
N PHE A 76 -12.29 4.60 -12.66
CA PHE A 76 -11.09 4.83 -13.47
C PHE A 76 -9.87 4.07 -12.92
N TYR A 77 -9.60 4.21 -11.63
CA TYR A 77 -8.47 3.53 -10.99
C TYR A 77 -8.69 2.02 -10.89
N ALA A 78 -9.92 1.57 -10.62
CA ALA A 78 -10.27 0.14 -10.62
C ALA A 78 -10.04 -0.48 -12.00
N TRP A 79 -10.55 0.13 -13.06
CA TRP A 79 -10.38 -0.32 -14.44
C TRP A 79 -8.91 -0.30 -14.86
N THR A 80 -8.20 0.78 -14.54
CA THR A 80 -6.76 0.89 -14.82
C THR A 80 -5.99 -0.23 -14.12
N SER A 81 -6.32 -0.56 -12.87
CA SER A 81 -5.71 -1.67 -12.14
C SER A 81 -5.93 -3.03 -12.83
N VAL A 82 -7.16 -3.33 -13.26
CA VAL A 82 -7.49 -4.55 -14.03
C VAL A 82 -6.60 -4.63 -15.27
N THR A 83 -6.50 -3.55 -16.03
CA THR A 83 -5.71 -3.54 -17.27
C THR A 83 -4.19 -3.61 -17.03
N ILE A 84 -3.68 -3.13 -15.88
CA ILE A 84 -2.28 -3.36 -15.48
C ILE A 84 -2.05 -4.85 -15.21
N GLY A 85 -2.99 -5.54 -14.55
CA GLY A 85 -2.95 -6.99 -14.32
C GLY A 85 -2.89 -7.78 -15.65
N ILE A 86 -3.75 -7.44 -16.60
CA ILE A 86 -3.75 -8.03 -17.95
C ILE A 86 -2.42 -7.75 -18.67
N SER A 87 -1.94 -6.51 -18.63
CA SER A 87 -0.65 -6.12 -19.20
C SER A 87 0.50 -6.95 -18.62
N ALA A 88 0.56 -7.10 -17.30
CA ALA A 88 1.58 -7.89 -16.63
C ALA A 88 1.51 -9.36 -17.06
N PHE A 89 0.30 -9.93 -17.15
CA PHE A 89 0.09 -11.28 -17.64
C PHE A 89 0.58 -11.46 -19.08
N VAL A 90 0.14 -10.62 -20.02
CA VAL A 90 0.53 -10.69 -21.43
C VAL A 90 2.05 -10.61 -21.57
N ARG A 91 2.70 -9.66 -20.89
CA ARG A 91 4.14 -9.44 -21.03
C ARG A 91 4.98 -10.54 -20.40
N LEU A 92 4.64 -10.92 -19.17
CA LEU A 92 5.49 -11.79 -18.36
C LEU A 92 5.22 -13.27 -18.60
N VAL A 93 3.97 -13.63 -18.93
CA VAL A 93 3.55 -15.02 -19.14
C VAL A 93 3.49 -15.37 -20.63
N LEU A 94 2.78 -14.59 -21.44
CA LEU A 94 2.61 -14.89 -22.87
C LEU A 94 3.87 -14.54 -23.68
N LEU A 95 4.33 -13.29 -23.58
CA LEU A 95 5.48 -12.79 -24.31
C LEU A 95 6.81 -13.08 -23.60
N ARG A 96 6.77 -13.56 -22.36
CA ARG A 96 7.94 -14.00 -21.57
C ARG A 96 9.05 -12.96 -21.48
N SER A 97 8.70 -11.68 -21.51
CA SER A 97 9.67 -10.57 -21.59
C SER A 97 9.41 -9.51 -20.54
N PRO A 98 10.39 -9.18 -19.69
CA PRO A 98 10.34 -8.04 -18.79
C PRO A 98 10.77 -6.72 -19.47
N SER A 99 11.00 -6.72 -20.79
CA SER A 99 11.50 -5.54 -21.49
C SER A 99 10.50 -4.39 -21.45
N PHE A 100 10.97 -3.20 -21.12
CA PHE A 100 10.15 -1.99 -21.19
C PHE A 100 9.69 -1.68 -22.61
N ALA A 101 10.45 -2.06 -23.65
CA ALA A 101 10.01 -1.88 -25.04
C ALA A 101 8.80 -2.77 -25.39
N VAL A 102 8.80 -4.02 -24.90
CA VAL A 102 7.64 -4.91 -25.00
C VAL A 102 6.48 -4.36 -24.19
N ALA A 103 6.76 -3.76 -23.02
CA ALA A 103 5.73 -3.09 -22.24
C ALA A 103 5.07 -1.95 -22.99
N LEU A 104 5.85 -1.07 -23.62
CA LEU A 104 5.33 0.02 -24.42
C LEU A 104 4.47 -0.47 -25.59
N ALA A 105 4.90 -1.53 -26.29
CA ALA A 105 4.12 -2.10 -27.39
C ALA A 105 2.78 -2.68 -26.91
N VAL A 106 2.76 -3.38 -25.77
CA VAL A 106 1.53 -3.92 -25.19
C VAL A 106 0.61 -2.81 -24.66
N ASP A 107 1.17 -1.89 -23.89
CA ASP A 107 0.41 -0.87 -23.15
C ASP A 107 -0.12 0.25 -24.06
N CYS A 108 0.59 0.60 -25.13
CA CYS A 108 0.23 1.68 -26.06
C CYS A 108 -0.42 1.21 -27.37
N ALA A 109 -0.33 -0.06 -27.76
CA ALA A 109 -0.94 -0.54 -29.02
C ALA A 109 -1.93 -1.69 -28.78
N LEU A 110 -1.47 -2.81 -28.22
CA LEU A 110 -2.30 -4.01 -28.11
C LEU A 110 -3.54 -3.81 -27.22
N LEU A 111 -3.34 -3.32 -25.99
CA LEU A 111 -4.45 -3.16 -25.05
C LEU A 111 -5.42 -2.04 -25.45
N PRO A 112 -4.97 -0.85 -25.91
CA PRO A 112 -5.87 0.15 -26.48
C PRO A 112 -6.72 -0.38 -27.65
N ALA A 113 -6.14 -1.18 -28.54
CA ALA A 113 -6.88 -1.79 -29.64
C ALA A 113 -7.94 -2.79 -29.14
N LEU A 114 -7.62 -3.58 -28.11
CA LEU A 114 -8.55 -4.52 -27.49
C LEU A 114 -9.70 -3.79 -26.77
N GLU A 115 -9.38 -2.72 -26.02
CA GLU A 115 -10.36 -1.86 -25.35
C GLU A 115 -11.35 -1.27 -26.35
N HIS A 116 -10.82 -0.76 -27.48
CA HIS A 116 -11.64 -0.23 -28.56
C HIS A 116 -12.51 -1.33 -29.21
N ALA A 117 -11.94 -2.50 -29.52
CA ALA A 117 -12.64 -3.59 -30.19
C ALA A 117 -13.80 -4.17 -29.36
N VAL A 118 -13.66 -4.21 -28.04
CA VAL A 118 -14.67 -4.76 -27.13
C VAL A 118 -15.61 -3.65 -26.61
N ALA A 119 -15.45 -2.40 -27.10
CA ALA A 119 -16.16 -1.22 -26.62
C ALA A 119 -16.11 -1.07 -25.08
N LEU A 120 -14.99 -1.51 -24.49
CA LEU A 120 -14.75 -1.50 -23.06
C LEU A 120 -14.41 -0.08 -22.65
N ALA A 121 -15.27 0.53 -21.82
CA ALA A 121 -15.01 1.78 -21.14
C ALA A 121 -14.49 2.91 -22.06
N GLY A 122 -15.40 3.43 -22.87
CA GLY A 122 -15.28 4.77 -23.47
C GLY A 122 -14.44 4.88 -24.76
N GLY A 123 -14.43 6.10 -25.29
CA GLY A 123 -13.85 6.42 -26.59
C GLY A 123 -12.31 6.39 -26.62
N PRO A 124 -11.68 6.70 -27.76
CA PRO A 124 -10.22 6.57 -27.94
C PRO A 124 -9.37 7.39 -26.96
N SER A 125 -9.89 8.48 -26.39
CA SER A 125 -9.21 9.25 -25.34
C SER A 125 -9.06 8.48 -24.03
N HIS A 126 -9.93 7.51 -23.74
CA HIS A 126 -9.88 6.69 -22.52
C HIS A 126 -8.66 5.79 -22.54
N ALA A 127 -8.45 5.11 -23.66
CA ALA A 127 -7.35 4.18 -23.85
C ALA A 127 -5.97 4.85 -23.73
N VAL A 128 -5.86 6.14 -24.09
CA VAL A 128 -4.59 6.89 -23.98
C VAL A 128 -4.24 7.17 -22.51
N VAL A 129 -5.22 7.57 -21.71
CA VAL A 129 -5.01 7.92 -20.30
C VAL A 129 -4.70 6.67 -19.48
N THR A 130 -5.46 5.58 -19.69
CA THR A 130 -5.18 4.30 -19.03
C THR A 130 -3.82 3.74 -19.48
N ALA A 131 -3.46 3.88 -20.76
CA ALA A 131 -2.13 3.50 -21.26
C ALA A 131 -1.00 4.28 -20.58
N ALA A 132 -1.17 5.59 -20.32
CA ALA A 132 -0.16 6.38 -19.61
C ALA A 132 0.10 5.83 -18.20
N CYS A 133 -0.96 5.51 -17.45
CA CYS A 133 -0.83 4.91 -16.12
C CYS A 133 -0.23 3.49 -16.18
N ARG A 134 -0.59 2.67 -17.17
CA ARG A 134 0.02 1.35 -17.41
C ARG A 134 1.52 1.44 -17.69
N CYS A 135 1.92 2.35 -18.57
CA CYS A 135 3.32 2.60 -18.90
C CYS A 135 4.11 3.05 -17.66
N LEU A 136 3.51 3.88 -16.80
CA LEU A 136 4.13 4.28 -15.54
C LEU A 136 4.30 3.09 -14.58
N ALA A 137 3.28 2.23 -14.43
CA ALA A 137 3.40 0.99 -13.63
C ALA A 137 4.49 0.06 -14.18
N SER A 138 4.54 -0.11 -15.50
CA SER A 138 5.58 -0.87 -16.21
C SER A 138 6.98 -0.28 -15.99
N LEU A 139 7.12 1.04 -15.97
CA LEU A 139 8.37 1.74 -15.69
C LEU A 139 8.82 1.51 -14.25
N VAL A 140 7.92 1.69 -13.28
CA VAL A 140 8.20 1.48 -11.86
C VAL A 140 8.60 0.03 -11.58
N LEU A 141 7.87 -0.95 -12.13
CA LEU A 141 8.21 -2.36 -12.01
C LEU A 141 9.61 -2.65 -12.58
N SER A 142 9.88 -2.19 -13.81
CA SER A 142 11.16 -2.39 -14.49
C SER A 142 12.31 -1.71 -13.75
N PHE A 143 12.07 -0.55 -13.13
CA PHE A 143 13.06 0.15 -12.31
C PHE A 143 13.30 -0.58 -10.99
N GLY A 144 12.24 -0.94 -10.26
CA GLY A 144 12.30 -1.61 -8.96
C GLY A 144 13.07 -2.93 -9.03
N VAL A 145 12.80 -3.76 -10.04
CA VAL A 145 13.52 -5.03 -10.25
C VAL A 145 15.01 -4.82 -10.53
N ARG A 146 15.38 -3.75 -11.25
CA ARG A 146 16.78 -3.42 -11.56
C ARG A 146 17.51 -2.77 -10.39
N ALA A 147 16.83 -1.92 -9.62
CA ALA A 147 17.41 -1.19 -8.49
C ALA A 147 17.55 -2.08 -7.25
N LEU A 148 16.57 -2.95 -7.01
CA LEU A 148 16.45 -3.78 -5.81
C LEU A 148 16.28 -5.27 -6.17
N PRO A 149 17.23 -5.88 -6.90
CA PRO A 149 17.12 -7.25 -7.36
C PRO A 149 16.89 -8.21 -6.19
N ARG A 150 16.01 -9.19 -6.39
CA ARG A 150 15.66 -10.25 -5.41
C ARG A 150 15.05 -9.75 -4.10
N SER A 151 14.66 -8.48 -4.00
CA SER A 151 14.04 -7.95 -2.77
C SER A 151 12.53 -8.24 -2.69
N PHE A 152 11.88 -8.33 -3.85
CA PHE A 152 10.43 -8.55 -3.99
C PHE A 152 10.13 -9.91 -4.61
N THR A 153 9.00 -10.53 -4.24
CA THR A 153 8.32 -11.48 -5.16
C THR A 153 7.75 -10.71 -6.36
N LEU A 154 7.32 -11.42 -7.42
CA LEU A 154 6.66 -10.74 -8.55
C LEU A 154 5.34 -10.11 -8.11
N GLY A 155 4.57 -10.81 -7.27
CA GLY A 155 3.33 -10.30 -6.71
C GLY A 155 3.54 -9.00 -5.93
N GLU A 156 4.51 -8.99 -5.00
CA GLU A 156 4.88 -7.80 -4.22
C GLU A 156 5.30 -6.64 -5.12
N ALA A 157 6.14 -6.92 -6.12
CA ALA A 157 6.62 -5.91 -7.05
C ALA A 157 5.48 -5.31 -7.89
N LEU A 158 4.51 -6.12 -8.32
CA LEU A 158 3.32 -5.67 -9.05
C LEU A 158 2.42 -4.79 -8.17
N LEU A 159 2.16 -5.20 -6.92
CA LEU A 159 1.36 -4.42 -5.97
C LEU A 159 1.99 -3.04 -5.72
N VAL A 160 3.29 -3.01 -5.41
CA VAL A 160 4.02 -1.75 -5.16
C VAL A 160 4.05 -0.90 -6.43
N ALA A 161 4.31 -1.49 -7.60
CA ALA A 161 4.37 -0.75 -8.87
C ALA A 161 3.02 -0.11 -9.23
N GLN A 162 1.90 -0.82 -9.02
CA GLN A 162 0.56 -0.27 -9.22
C GLN A 162 0.29 0.91 -8.29
N GLY A 163 0.52 0.75 -6.99
CA GLY A 163 0.27 1.82 -6.01
C GLY A 163 1.12 3.07 -6.26
N VAL A 164 2.42 2.89 -6.52
CA VAL A 164 3.34 4.01 -6.85
C VAL A 164 2.94 4.70 -8.14
N ALA A 165 2.59 3.94 -9.19
CA ALA A 165 2.19 4.51 -10.46
C ALA A 165 0.87 5.30 -10.35
N MET A 166 -0.14 4.74 -9.69
CA MET A 166 -1.40 5.46 -9.47
C MET A 166 -1.20 6.72 -8.64
N ASN A 167 -0.38 6.66 -7.59
CA ASN A 167 -0.06 7.83 -6.76
C ASN A 167 0.64 8.94 -7.56
N ALA A 168 1.67 8.59 -8.32
CA ALA A 168 2.42 9.55 -9.14
C ALA A 168 1.60 10.08 -10.33
N PHE A 169 0.75 9.24 -10.92
CA PHE A 169 -0.19 9.63 -11.97
C PHE A 169 -1.20 10.65 -11.44
N ASP A 170 -1.85 10.35 -10.31
CA ASP A 170 -2.84 11.22 -9.65
C ASP A 170 -2.25 12.60 -9.32
N LEU A 171 -1.07 12.60 -8.70
CA LEU A 171 -0.35 13.83 -8.36
C LEU A 171 0.06 14.61 -9.62
N GLY A 172 0.47 13.92 -10.68
CA GLY A 172 0.81 14.51 -11.97
C GLY A 172 -0.39 15.20 -12.64
N VAL A 173 -1.55 14.54 -12.65
CA VAL A 173 -2.81 15.10 -13.14
C VAL A 173 -3.18 16.36 -12.36
N TYR A 174 -3.12 16.31 -11.03
CA TYR A 174 -3.42 17.46 -10.18
C TYR A 174 -2.47 18.64 -10.44
N SER A 175 -1.17 18.33 -10.59
CA SER A 175 -0.13 19.34 -10.86
C SER A 175 -0.33 20.02 -12.21
N ALA A 176 -0.70 19.25 -13.25
CA ALA A 176 -1.02 19.78 -14.57
C ALA A 176 -2.22 20.74 -14.52
N ARG A 177 -3.27 20.38 -13.76
CA ARG A 177 -4.43 21.26 -13.53
C ARG A 177 -4.01 22.57 -12.86
N ARG A 178 -3.16 22.53 -11.83
CA ARG A 178 -2.65 23.74 -11.15
C ARG A 178 -1.81 24.62 -12.08
N LEU A 179 -0.98 24.03 -12.94
CA LEU A 179 -0.21 24.78 -13.95
C LEU A 179 -1.10 25.43 -15.01
N GLN A 180 -2.16 24.74 -15.44
CA GLN A 180 -3.14 25.27 -16.37
C GLN A 180 -3.92 26.44 -15.76
N ALA A 181 -4.35 26.31 -14.49
CA ALA A 181 -5.04 27.38 -13.76
C ALA A 181 -4.18 28.65 -13.61
N LYS A 182 -2.86 28.49 -13.49
CA LYS A 182 -1.89 29.60 -13.45
C LYS A 182 -1.51 30.16 -14.83
N GLY A 183 -2.08 29.64 -15.92
CA GLY A 183 -1.79 30.07 -17.29
C GLY A 183 -0.39 29.68 -17.79
N VAL A 184 0.35 28.84 -17.05
CA VAL A 184 1.73 28.42 -17.38
C VAL A 184 1.73 27.34 -18.45
N ALA A 185 0.72 26.47 -18.46
CA ALA A 185 0.56 25.41 -19.45
C ALA A 185 -0.57 25.75 -20.42
N ALA A 186 -0.26 26.49 -21.50
CA ALA A 186 -1.18 26.67 -22.61
C ALA A 186 -1.30 25.35 -23.41
N GLY A 187 -2.43 24.64 -23.29
CA GLY A 187 -2.81 23.62 -24.28
C GLY A 187 -2.80 22.15 -23.85
N ALA A 188 -2.38 21.79 -22.63
CA ALA A 188 -2.51 20.40 -22.15
C ALA A 188 -3.89 20.15 -21.51
N ARG A 189 -4.99 20.23 -22.27
CA ARG A 189 -6.21 19.56 -21.83
C ARG A 189 -5.85 18.07 -21.72
N LEU A 190 -5.88 17.50 -20.52
CA LEU A 190 -5.71 16.07 -20.31
C LEU A 190 -6.93 15.36 -20.90
N LEU A 191 -6.90 15.19 -22.22
CA LEU A 191 -7.98 14.64 -23.03
C LEU A 191 -8.47 13.33 -22.41
N GLY A 192 -9.76 13.27 -22.07
CA GLY A 192 -10.41 12.07 -21.55
C GLY A 192 -10.60 12.02 -20.04
N LEU A 193 -9.89 12.81 -19.22
CA LEU A 193 -10.06 12.79 -17.75
C LEU A 193 -11.38 13.36 -17.26
N GLU A 194 -11.90 14.39 -17.93
CA GLU A 194 -13.19 15.04 -17.65
C GLU A 194 -14.36 14.02 -17.59
N GLN A 195 -14.29 12.98 -18.42
CA GLN A 195 -15.35 11.97 -18.53
C GLN A 195 -15.39 11.00 -17.34
N TRP A 196 -14.28 10.90 -16.59
CA TRP A 196 -14.18 10.09 -15.38
C TRP A 196 -14.30 10.93 -14.11
N GLY A 197 -14.43 12.25 -14.24
CA GLY A 197 -14.45 13.19 -13.11
C GLY A 197 -13.15 13.19 -12.30
N VAL A 198 -12.04 12.69 -12.85
CA VAL A 198 -10.76 12.58 -12.13
C VAL A 198 -10.16 13.96 -11.88
N ASP A 199 -10.35 14.86 -12.84
CA ASP A 199 -9.98 16.26 -12.80
C ASP A 199 -10.85 17.09 -11.85
N ALA A 200 -12.09 16.66 -11.59
CA ALA A 200 -13.06 17.36 -10.74
C ALA A 200 -12.86 17.10 -9.24
N VAL A 201 -12.14 16.04 -8.85
CA VAL A 201 -11.91 15.70 -7.43
C VAL A 201 -10.97 16.72 -6.78
N GLU A 202 -11.49 17.49 -5.82
CA GLU A 202 -10.67 18.28 -4.90
C GLU A 202 -10.07 17.39 -3.81
N ARG A 203 -8.87 17.73 -3.36
CA ARG A 203 -8.12 16.99 -2.35
C ARG A 203 -7.72 17.96 -1.25
N ASP A 204 -7.89 17.54 -0.01
CA ASP A 204 -7.38 18.29 1.13
C ASP A 204 -5.84 18.40 1.06
N ASP A 205 -5.30 19.53 1.53
CA ASP A 205 -3.86 19.79 1.48
C ASP A 205 -3.01 18.70 2.12
N TYR A 206 -3.48 18.04 3.19
CA TYR A 206 -2.73 16.96 3.83
C TYR A 206 -2.63 15.70 2.96
N VAL A 207 -3.63 15.44 2.09
CA VAL A 207 -3.58 14.35 1.11
C VAL A 207 -2.54 14.67 0.05
N LEU A 208 -2.52 15.92 -0.43
CA LEU A 208 -1.52 16.36 -1.40
C LEU A 208 -0.10 16.30 -0.82
N ALA A 209 0.09 16.77 0.41
CA ALA A 209 1.37 16.69 1.12
C ALA A 209 1.81 15.24 1.34
N LEU A 210 0.87 14.34 1.68
CA LEU A 210 1.10 12.89 1.76
C LEU A 210 1.60 12.33 0.42
N GLN A 211 0.84 12.52 -0.67
CA GLN A 211 1.17 12.00 -2.00
C GLN A 211 2.54 12.51 -2.48
N LEU A 212 2.80 13.80 -2.26
CA LEU A 212 4.05 14.43 -2.65
C LEU A 212 5.23 13.97 -1.80
N GLY A 213 5.04 13.76 -0.49
CA GLY A 213 6.07 13.20 0.38
C GLY A 213 6.48 11.80 -0.05
N LEU A 214 5.49 10.93 -0.35
CA LEU A 214 5.72 9.59 -0.86
C LEU A 214 6.45 9.62 -2.22
N THR A 215 5.91 10.32 -3.21
CA THR A 215 6.51 10.44 -4.55
C THR A 215 7.92 11.06 -4.47
N GLY A 216 8.09 12.13 -3.69
CA GLY A 216 9.36 12.82 -3.49
C GLY A 216 10.43 11.92 -2.85
N SER A 217 10.06 11.15 -1.82
CA SER A 217 10.99 10.20 -1.19
C SER A 217 11.43 9.08 -2.16
N LEU A 218 10.52 8.60 -3.01
CA LEU A 218 10.86 7.64 -4.06
C LEU A 218 11.77 8.25 -5.14
N LEU A 219 11.57 9.52 -5.52
CA LEU A 219 12.47 10.22 -6.43
C LEU A 219 13.90 10.35 -5.84
N VAL A 220 14.00 10.59 -4.53
CA VAL A 220 15.31 10.54 -3.84
C VAL A 220 15.90 9.14 -3.96
N CYS A 221 15.16 8.07 -3.65
CA CYS A 221 15.63 6.69 -3.83
C CYS A 221 16.06 6.39 -5.28
N VAL A 222 15.32 6.89 -6.27
CA VAL A 222 15.65 6.74 -7.70
C VAL A 222 16.98 7.40 -8.01
N SER A 223 17.21 8.62 -7.53
CA SER A 223 18.46 9.36 -7.73
C SER A 223 19.67 8.66 -7.09
N LEU A 224 19.44 7.88 -6.02
CA LEU A 224 20.43 7.13 -5.27
C LEU A 224 20.70 5.72 -5.83
N ALA A 225 19.86 5.21 -6.74
CA ALA A 225 20.02 3.86 -7.29
C ALA A 225 21.38 3.59 -7.96
N PRO A 226 22.04 4.54 -8.66
CA PRO A 226 23.41 4.33 -9.16
C PRO A 226 24.42 4.10 -8.01
N LEU A 227 24.28 4.83 -6.90
CA LEU A 227 25.15 4.69 -5.74
C LEU A 227 24.91 3.37 -5.02
N LEU A 228 23.64 2.98 -4.86
CA LEU A 228 23.23 1.69 -4.29
C LEU A 228 23.74 0.50 -5.13
N ARG A 229 23.73 0.62 -6.47
CA ARG A 229 24.23 -0.46 -7.34
C ARG A 229 25.74 -0.67 -7.22
N THR A 230 26.49 0.39 -7.03
CA THR A 230 27.96 0.38 -7.02
C THR A 230 28.54 0.12 -5.63
N HIS A 231 27.95 0.69 -4.58
CA HIS A 231 28.48 0.67 -3.22
C HIS A 231 27.52 0.05 -2.19
N GLY A 232 26.26 -0.16 -2.56
CA GLY A 232 25.26 -0.71 -1.65
C GLY A 232 25.52 -2.17 -1.32
N VAL A 233 25.18 -2.56 -0.10
CA VAL A 233 25.28 -3.94 0.38
C VAL A 233 24.34 -4.86 -0.42
N GLY A 234 24.83 -6.06 -0.75
CA GLY A 234 24.09 -7.04 -1.55
C GLY A 234 23.12 -7.93 -0.76
N SER A 235 23.09 -7.82 0.57
CA SER A 235 22.19 -8.55 1.47
C SER A 235 21.93 -7.75 2.75
N PRO A 236 20.68 -7.71 3.26
CA PRO A 236 20.36 -7.08 4.53
C PRO A 236 21.13 -7.59 5.75
N SER A 237 21.58 -8.85 5.73
CA SER A 237 22.25 -9.51 6.87
C SER A 237 23.72 -9.09 7.06
N ILE A 238 24.30 -8.42 6.07
CA ILE A 238 25.70 -8.01 6.07
C ILE A 238 25.81 -6.61 6.69
N VAL A 239 26.71 -6.47 7.65
CA VAL A 239 27.11 -5.19 8.24
C VAL A 239 28.42 -4.76 7.59
N ALA A 240 28.36 -3.85 6.62
CA ALA A 240 29.51 -3.39 5.85
C ALA A 240 30.29 -2.27 6.57
N PRO A 241 31.57 -2.04 6.20
CA PRO A 241 32.32 -0.89 6.69
C PRO A 241 31.69 0.45 6.24
N PRO A 242 31.99 1.56 6.94
CA PRO A 242 31.46 2.87 6.59
C PRO A 242 31.80 3.30 5.17
N LEU A 243 30.86 3.95 4.50
CA LEU A 243 31.06 4.50 3.17
C LEU A 243 32.09 5.64 3.17
N GLY A 244 32.88 5.74 2.09
CA GLY A 244 33.89 6.79 1.93
C GLY A 244 33.29 8.21 1.83
N GLY A 245 34.10 9.22 2.18
CA GLY A 245 33.72 10.63 2.18
C GLY A 245 33.13 11.14 0.84
N PRO A 246 33.77 10.88 -0.32
CA PRO A 246 33.25 11.32 -1.62
C PRO A 246 31.87 10.74 -1.95
N GLN A 247 31.64 9.47 -1.60
CA GLN A 247 30.35 8.81 -1.80
C GLN A 247 29.28 9.34 -0.84
N CYS A 248 29.65 9.68 0.40
CA CYS A 248 28.76 10.37 1.35
C CYS A 248 28.34 11.75 0.83
N ALA A 249 29.29 12.51 0.28
CA ALA A 249 29.00 13.78 -0.37
C ALA A 249 28.07 13.58 -1.58
N SER A 250 28.30 12.54 -2.40
CA SER A 250 27.42 12.20 -3.54
C SER A 250 25.99 11.86 -3.10
N PHE A 251 25.84 11.10 -2.01
CA PHE A 251 24.54 10.84 -1.40
C PHE A 251 23.84 12.15 -1.01
N ALA A 252 24.53 13.00 -0.24
CA ALA A 252 23.98 14.26 0.24
C ALA A 252 23.59 15.20 -0.91
N LEU A 253 24.46 15.38 -1.91
CA LEU A 253 24.17 16.23 -3.08
C LEU A 253 22.96 15.73 -3.87
N ARG A 254 22.84 14.41 -4.11
CA ARG A 254 21.70 13.85 -4.85
C ARG A 254 20.39 14.02 -4.08
N SER A 255 20.39 13.69 -2.79
CA SER A 255 19.21 13.84 -1.93
C SER A 255 18.78 15.31 -1.81
N LEU A 256 19.71 16.21 -1.48
CA LEU A 256 19.42 17.64 -1.36
C LEU A 256 19.03 18.25 -2.71
N GLY A 257 19.65 17.81 -3.81
CA GLY A 257 19.31 18.26 -5.16
C GLY A 257 17.88 17.90 -5.54
N VAL A 258 17.45 16.65 -5.33
CA VAL A 258 16.06 16.24 -5.58
C VAL A 258 15.08 16.98 -4.66
N VAL A 259 15.40 17.09 -3.37
CA VAL A 259 14.52 17.77 -2.41
C VAL A 259 14.39 19.26 -2.75
N GLY A 260 15.50 19.96 -2.99
CA GLY A 260 15.51 21.40 -3.24
C GLY A 260 15.04 21.80 -4.64
N ALA A 261 15.43 21.06 -5.68
CA ALA A 261 15.14 21.44 -7.07
C ALA A 261 13.84 20.83 -7.61
N VAL A 262 13.34 19.74 -7.02
CA VAL A 262 12.12 19.05 -7.50
C VAL A 262 11.04 19.09 -6.43
N VAL A 263 11.26 18.48 -5.27
CA VAL A 263 10.19 18.28 -4.28
C VAL A 263 9.71 19.61 -3.67
N TYR A 264 10.62 20.51 -3.31
CA TYR A 264 10.29 21.80 -2.71
C TYR A 264 9.45 22.70 -3.66
N PRO A 265 9.89 23.02 -4.89
CA PRO A 265 9.07 23.82 -5.80
C PRO A 265 7.77 23.13 -6.21
N TRP A 266 7.77 21.79 -6.33
CA TRP A 266 6.55 21.03 -6.58
C TRP A 266 5.56 21.14 -5.42
N SER A 267 6.06 21.15 -4.18
CA SER A 267 5.25 21.39 -2.98
C SER A 267 4.62 22.78 -2.99
N CYS A 268 5.39 23.82 -3.35
CA CYS A 268 4.87 25.18 -3.46
C CYS A 268 3.76 25.29 -4.52
N LEU A 269 3.92 24.59 -5.64
CA LEU A 269 2.92 24.55 -6.71
C LEU A 269 1.61 23.88 -6.26
N VAL A 270 1.72 22.68 -5.68
CA VAL A 270 0.57 21.82 -5.39
C VAL A 270 -0.20 22.28 -4.15
N LEU A 271 0.51 22.68 -3.10
CA LEU A 271 -0.08 23.18 -1.84
C LEU A 271 -0.38 24.69 -1.87
N GLU A 272 -0.11 25.36 -3.00
CA GLU A 272 -0.33 26.80 -3.18
C GLU A 272 0.27 27.67 -2.08
N THR A 273 1.44 27.27 -1.59
CA THR A 273 2.16 27.93 -0.50
C THR A 273 3.53 28.41 -0.95
N ALA A 274 3.99 29.53 -0.40
CA ALA A 274 5.37 30.00 -0.60
C ALA A 274 6.39 29.17 0.18
N ASN A 275 5.97 28.54 1.29
CA ASN A 275 6.85 27.78 2.17
C ASN A 275 6.12 26.52 2.71
N PRO A 276 6.40 25.34 2.13
CA PRO A 276 5.82 24.06 2.56
C PRO A 276 6.14 23.68 4.01
N LEU A 277 7.32 24.09 4.51
CA LEU A 277 7.70 23.84 5.91
C LEU A 277 6.87 24.69 6.87
N ALA A 278 6.63 25.95 6.51
CA ALA A 278 5.73 26.82 7.27
C ALA A 278 4.28 26.29 7.26
N TRP A 279 3.82 25.76 6.11
CA TRP A 279 2.53 25.07 6.01
C TRP A 279 2.47 23.84 6.92
N LEU A 280 3.52 23.02 7.00
CA LEU A 280 3.54 21.87 7.90
C LEU A 280 3.44 22.31 9.37
N VAL A 281 4.16 23.36 9.74
CA VAL A 281 4.12 23.90 11.10
C VAL A 281 2.74 24.49 11.42
N SER A 282 2.09 25.18 10.48
CA SER A 282 0.73 25.68 10.69
C SER A 282 -0.29 24.53 10.78
N PHE A 283 -0.13 23.48 9.97
CA PHE A 283 -0.94 22.27 10.04
C PHE A 283 -0.85 21.58 11.42
N LEU A 284 0.35 21.48 11.99
CA LEU A 284 0.56 20.89 13.32
C LEU A 284 -0.05 21.74 14.45
N ARG A 285 -0.06 23.07 14.29
CA ARG A 285 -0.59 24.00 15.29
C ARG A 285 -2.08 24.27 15.16
N SER A 286 -2.70 23.88 14.05
CA SER A 286 -4.10 24.20 13.78
C SER A 286 -5.09 23.47 14.72
N ARG A 287 -4.67 22.38 15.38
CA ARG A 287 -5.46 21.68 16.41
C ARG A 287 -4.55 21.17 17.53
N ALA A 288 -5.01 21.29 18.78
CA ALA A 288 -4.27 20.78 19.94
C ALA A 288 -4.05 19.25 19.88
N SER A 289 -4.99 18.50 19.29
CA SER A 289 -4.86 17.05 19.09
C SER A 289 -3.62 16.70 18.28
N ARG A 290 -3.27 17.47 17.24
CA ARG A 290 -2.14 17.18 16.35
C ARG A 290 -0.79 17.31 17.05
N ALA A 291 -0.58 18.41 17.78
CA ALA A 291 0.60 18.58 18.60
C ALA A 291 0.67 17.53 19.73
N GLY A 292 -0.47 17.25 20.37
CA GLY A 292 -0.59 16.20 21.39
C GLY A 292 -0.22 14.81 20.87
N LEU A 293 -0.61 14.47 19.64
CA LEU A 293 -0.26 13.20 19.00
C LEU A 293 1.24 13.06 18.74
N VAL A 294 1.93 14.13 18.36
CA VAL A 294 3.40 14.10 18.22
C VAL A 294 4.06 13.77 19.56
N VAL A 295 3.64 14.45 20.63
CA VAL A 295 4.16 14.19 22.00
C VAL A 295 3.83 12.77 22.43
N TYR A 296 2.60 12.31 22.20
CA TYR A 296 2.15 10.95 22.50
C TYR A 296 3.01 9.89 21.82
N TRP A 297 3.25 10.01 20.52
CA TRP A 297 4.06 9.04 19.78
C TRP A 297 5.52 9.05 20.20
N VAL A 298 6.11 10.22 20.46
CA VAL A 298 7.47 10.32 20.99
C VAL A 298 7.56 9.63 22.35
N ALA A 299 6.57 9.83 23.23
CA ALA A 299 6.51 9.16 24.53
C ALA A 299 6.35 7.63 24.37
N CYS A 300 5.46 7.16 23.50
CA CYS A 300 5.30 5.74 23.20
C CYS A 300 6.63 5.12 22.74
N LEU A 301 7.33 5.74 21.80
CA LEU A 301 8.60 5.21 21.30
C LEU A 301 9.70 5.24 22.38
N ALA A 302 9.81 6.33 23.13
CA ALA A 302 10.83 6.50 24.16
C ALA A 302 10.65 5.53 25.34
N VAL A 303 9.41 5.15 25.67
CA VAL A 303 9.10 4.26 26.79
C VAL A 303 9.00 2.80 26.35
N LEU A 304 8.21 2.51 25.31
CA LEU A 304 7.84 1.13 24.97
C LEU A 304 8.96 0.38 24.26
N VAL A 305 9.74 1.04 23.40
CA VAL A 305 10.84 0.35 22.69
C VAL A 305 11.92 -0.13 23.67
N PRO A 306 12.43 0.68 24.62
CA PRO A 306 13.34 0.17 25.66
C PRO A 306 12.68 -0.85 26.57
N LEU A 307 11.42 -0.65 26.97
CA LEU A 307 10.70 -1.60 27.81
C LEU A 307 10.58 -2.98 27.14
N PHE A 308 10.29 -3.03 25.84
CA PHE A 308 10.20 -4.27 25.08
C PHE A 308 11.57 -4.95 24.97
N ALA A 309 12.64 -4.21 24.72
CA ALA A 309 13.99 -4.77 24.72
C ALA A 309 14.32 -5.40 26.09
N LEU A 310 14.07 -4.66 27.18
CA LEU A 310 14.28 -5.17 28.55
C LEU A 310 13.39 -6.38 28.86
N ALA A 311 12.13 -6.38 28.46
CA ALA A 311 11.20 -7.49 28.69
C ALA A 311 11.63 -8.76 27.93
N VAL A 312 12.07 -8.61 26.67
CA VAL A 312 12.57 -9.73 25.87
C VAL A 312 13.79 -10.36 26.53
N ASP A 313 14.73 -9.54 27.00
CA ASP A 313 15.95 -10.00 27.65
C ASP A 313 15.68 -10.63 29.02
N ARG A 314 14.83 -10.02 29.85
CA ARG A 314 14.56 -10.45 31.23
C ARG A 314 13.64 -11.66 31.33
N LEU A 315 12.66 -11.77 30.43
CA LEU A 315 11.65 -12.84 30.45
C LEU A 315 11.96 -13.97 29.45
N ALA A 316 13.12 -13.93 28.79
CA ALA A 316 13.54 -14.89 27.78
C ALA A 316 12.43 -15.15 26.72
N ILE A 317 11.79 -14.08 26.26
CA ILE A 317 10.65 -14.17 25.34
C ILE A 317 11.12 -14.80 24.02
N ARG A 318 10.36 -15.79 23.52
CA ARG A 318 10.63 -16.43 22.23
C ARG A 318 10.70 -15.38 21.12
N THR A 319 11.69 -15.47 20.24
CA THR A 319 11.92 -14.51 19.14
C THR A 319 10.68 -14.31 18.25
N ILE A 320 9.85 -15.34 18.08
CA ILE A 320 8.58 -15.22 17.34
C ILE A 320 7.63 -14.22 18.01
N VAL A 321 7.52 -14.27 19.34
CA VAL A 321 6.67 -13.36 20.14
C VAL A 321 7.32 -11.98 20.25
N ALA A 322 8.64 -11.91 20.45
CA ALA A 322 9.38 -10.64 20.49
C ALA A 322 9.17 -9.80 19.22
N ARG A 323 9.17 -10.44 18.04
CA ARG A 323 8.88 -9.77 16.75
C ARG A 323 7.45 -9.23 16.66
N LYS A 324 6.49 -9.78 17.41
CA LYS A 324 5.10 -9.32 17.44
C LYS A 324 4.88 -8.16 18.43
N LEU A 325 5.85 -7.81 19.27
CA LEU A 325 5.75 -6.61 20.13
C LEU A 325 5.61 -5.32 19.31
N PHE A 326 6.23 -5.25 18.13
CA PHE A 326 6.03 -4.12 17.21
C PHE A 326 4.60 -4.06 16.64
N HIS A 327 3.89 -5.18 16.54
CA HIS A 327 2.49 -5.20 16.09
C HIS A 327 1.57 -4.66 17.20
N ALA A 328 1.87 -4.98 18.46
CA ALA A 328 1.20 -4.36 19.61
C ALA A 328 1.49 -2.84 19.71
N LEU A 329 2.73 -2.43 19.43
CA LEU A 329 3.11 -1.01 19.38
C LEU A 329 2.29 -0.23 18.35
N VAL A 330 2.10 -0.82 17.16
CA VAL A 330 1.26 -0.27 16.08
C VAL A 330 -0.17 -0.04 16.57
N VAL A 331 -0.79 -1.02 17.24
CA VAL A 331 -2.16 -0.85 17.79
C VAL A 331 -2.22 0.31 18.77
N LEU A 332 -1.28 0.36 19.73
CA LEU A 332 -1.26 1.39 20.76
C LEU A 332 -0.98 2.78 20.19
N MET A 333 -0.11 2.90 19.19
CA MET A 333 0.23 4.19 18.59
C MET A 333 -0.86 4.70 17.64
N PHE A 334 -1.50 3.81 16.87
CA PHE A 334 -2.33 4.22 15.73
C PHE A 334 -3.83 4.24 16.03
N VAL A 335 -4.36 3.33 16.84
CA VAL A 335 -5.81 3.33 17.16
C VAL A 335 -6.23 4.63 17.87
N PRO A 336 -5.56 5.09 18.94
CA PRO A 336 -5.94 6.36 19.57
C PRO A 336 -5.77 7.55 18.63
N ALA A 337 -4.76 7.50 17.75
CA ALA A 337 -4.51 8.56 16.78
C ALA A 337 -5.60 8.67 15.72
N TYR A 338 -6.15 7.54 15.27
CA TYR A 338 -7.27 7.52 14.32
C TYR A 338 -8.48 8.28 14.90
N PHE A 339 -8.86 7.98 16.14
CA PHE A 339 -9.99 8.63 16.80
C PHE A 339 -9.70 10.10 17.18
N ALA A 340 -8.44 10.45 17.44
CA ALA A 340 -8.05 11.81 17.80
C ALA A 340 -7.94 12.75 16.58
N ASP A 341 -7.30 12.32 15.49
CA ASP A 341 -7.16 13.08 14.24
C ASP A 341 -6.72 12.16 13.08
N ALA A 342 -7.68 11.54 12.39
CA ALA A 342 -7.41 10.67 11.23
C ALA A 342 -6.60 11.36 10.10
N PRO A 343 -6.85 12.64 9.72
CA PRO A 343 -5.98 13.36 8.77
C PRO A 343 -4.52 13.44 9.21
N MET A 344 -4.26 13.70 10.49
CA MET A 344 -2.90 13.71 11.05
C MET A 344 -2.25 12.34 10.97
N LEU A 345 -2.98 11.27 11.33
CA LEU A 345 -2.49 9.90 11.21
C LEU A 345 -2.17 9.54 9.75
N ALA A 346 -3.06 9.89 8.81
CA ALA A 346 -2.88 9.63 7.38
C ALA A 346 -1.61 10.29 6.85
N LEU A 347 -1.39 11.59 7.12
CA LEU A 347 -0.17 12.29 6.72
C LEU A 347 1.08 11.70 7.39
N SER A 348 0.98 11.39 8.69
CA SER A 348 2.10 10.83 9.46
C SER A 348 2.54 9.46 8.96
N TYR A 349 1.63 8.62 8.46
CA TYR A 349 2.01 7.38 7.78
C TYR A 349 2.89 7.63 6.56
N GLY A 350 2.57 8.64 5.74
CA GLY A 350 3.40 9.00 4.59
C GLY A 350 4.78 9.47 5.01
N VAL A 351 4.84 10.37 5.98
CA VAL A 351 6.11 10.87 6.55
C VAL A 351 6.95 9.72 7.09
N ALA A 352 6.35 8.83 7.89
CA ALA A 352 7.05 7.68 8.46
C ALA A 352 7.56 6.72 7.38
N LEU A 353 6.78 6.47 6.32
CA LEU A 353 7.21 5.63 5.20
C LEU A 353 8.37 6.28 4.41
N SER A 354 8.32 7.59 4.18
CA SER A 354 9.43 8.35 3.59
C SER A 354 10.69 8.27 4.44
N VAL A 355 10.57 8.38 5.77
CA VAL A 355 11.70 8.19 6.70
C VAL A 355 12.24 6.76 6.60
N PHE A 356 11.38 5.74 6.56
CA PHE A 356 11.82 4.34 6.43
C PHE A 356 12.60 4.13 5.12
N CYS A 357 12.16 4.69 4.00
CA CYS A 357 12.89 4.63 2.73
C CYS A 357 14.29 5.27 2.82
N LEU A 358 14.41 6.43 3.47
CA LEU A 358 15.69 7.13 3.62
C LEU A 358 16.63 6.42 4.60
N VAL A 359 16.11 5.97 5.75
CA VAL A 359 16.85 5.16 6.74
C VAL A 359 17.34 3.87 6.10
N GLU A 360 16.53 3.25 5.25
CA GLU A 360 16.92 2.05 4.51
C GLU A 360 18.03 2.34 3.48
N CYS A 361 18.01 3.50 2.82
CA CYS A 361 19.14 3.93 1.98
C CYS A 361 20.42 4.14 2.80
N VAL A 362 20.31 4.76 3.99
CA VAL A 362 21.43 4.96 4.94
C VAL A 362 22.01 3.63 5.39
N ARG A 363 21.15 2.66 5.73
CA ARG A 363 21.54 1.29 6.08
C ARG A 363 22.22 0.58 4.91
N ALA A 364 21.56 0.55 3.75
CA ALA A 364 22.02 -0.18 2.57
C ALA A 364 23.33 0.37 1.99
N LEU A 365 23.63 1.66 2.18
CA LEU A 365 24.90 2.27 1.81
C LEU A 365 25.94 2.28 2.94
N SER A 366 25.58 1.87 4.16
CA SER A 366 26.43 1.96 5.36
C SER A 366 27.00 3.37 5.58
N LEU A 367 26.14 4.38 5.47
CA LEU A 367 26.54 5.79 5.64
C LEU A 367 26.90 6.12 7.10
N PRO A 368 28.05 6.74 7.38
CA PRO A 368 28.40 7.19 8.73
C PRO A 368 27.51 8.37 9.19
N PRO A 369 27.28 8.54 10.51
CA PRO A 369 27.69 7.62 11.58
C PRO A 369 26.71 6.45 11.79
N ALA A 370 25.48 6.54 11.29
CA ALA A 370 24.38 5.68 11.75
C ALA A 370 24.22 4.35 10.99
N GLY A 371 24.63 4.25 9.72
CA GLY A 371 24.32 3.13 8.83
C GLY A 371 24.73 1.77 9.38
N ARG A 372 25.90 1.68 10.02
CA ARG A 372 26.38 0.45 10.67
C ARG A 372 25.53 0.07 11.89
N HIS A 373 25.17 1.05 12.72
CA HIS A 373 24.33 0.83 13.90
C HIS A 373 22.93 0.37 13.51
N ILE A 374 22.34 0.99 12.48
CA ILE A 374 21.06 0.58 11.92
C ILE A 374 21.16 -0.85 11.37
N ALA A 375 22.21 -1.17 10.60
CA ALA A 375 22.38 -2.53 10.06
C ALA A 375 22.53 -3.58 11.17
N ALA A 376 23.28 -3.27 12.24
CA ALA A 376 23.44 -4.16 13.39
C ALA A 376 22.13 -4.38 14.15
N PHE A 377 21.35 -3.31 14.35
CA PHE A 377 20.02 -3.40 14.95
C PHE A 377 19.04 -4.21 14.08
N MET A 378 18.97 -3.92 12.77
CA MET A 378 18.05 -4.63 11.87
C MET A 378 18.39 -6.11 11.72
N LYS A 379 19.66 -6.50 11.90
CA LYS A 379 20.11 -7.90 11.81
C LYS A 379 19.33 -8.86 12.72
N THR A 380 18.84 -8.39 13.88
CA THR A 380 18.05 -9.23 14.80
C THR A 380 16.61 -9.46 14.35
N PHE A 381 16.12 -8.67 13.40
CA PHE A 381 14.72 -8.69 12.95
C PHE A 381 14.54 -9.18 11.50
N ILE A 382 15.62 -9.41 10.76
CA ILE A 382 15.61 -9.95 9.40
C ILE A 382 15.15 -11.40 9.42
N ASP A 383 14.26 -11.76 8.49
CA ASP A 383 13.89 -13.15 8.23
C ASP A 383 13.96 -13.50 6.73
N ARG A 384 13.44 -14.68 6.36
CA ARG A 384 13.47 -15.18 4.97
C ARG A 384 12.78 -14.27 3.96
N ARG A 385 11.91 -13.36 4.41
CA ARG A 385 11.17 -12.40 3.58
C ARG A 385 12.06 -11.21 3.19
N ASP A 386 13.08 -10.91 3.99
CA ASP A 386 14.02 -9.82 3.74
C ASP A 386 15.25 -10.34 2.98
N ALA A 387 15.10 -10.46 1.66
CA ALA A 387 16.17 -10.85 0.74
C ALA A 387 16.59 -9.69 -0.19
N GLY A 388 17.56 -9.94 -1.07
CA GLY A 388 18.01 -8.93 -2.03
C GLY A 388 18.80 -7.82 -1.35
N ARG A 389 18.46 -6.55 -1.59
CA ARG A 389 19.21 -5.40 -1.03
C ARG A 389 18.46 -4.68 0.09
N ALA A 390 17.14 -4.81 0.12
CA ALA A 390 16.27 -4.03 1.01
C ALA A 390 15.63 -4.88 2.12
N VAL A 391 15.46 -4.28 3.29
CA VAL A 391 14.57 -4.75 4.35
C VAL A 391 13.20 -4.13 4.11
N LEU A 392 12.21 -4.96 3.81
CA LEU A 392 10.87 -4.50 3.42
C LEU A 392 9.80 -4.82 4.46
N THR A 393 10.02 -5.82 5.32
CA THR A 393 9.01 -6.30 6.27
C THR A 393 8.41 -5.20 7.14
N HIS A 394 9.24 -4.29 7.67
CA HIS A 394 8.81 -3.20 8.54
C HIS A 394 8.09 -2.08 7.76
N SER A 395 8.58 -1.77 6.57
CA SER A 395 7.91 -0.83 5.65
C SER A 395 6.55 -1.36 5.20
N TYR A 396 6.42 -2.66 4.96
CA TYR A 396 5.15 -3.29 4.65
C TYR A 396 4.20 -3.38 5.83
N LEU A 397 4.70 -3.53 7.07
CA LEU A 397 3.84 -3.43 8.26
C LEU A 397 3.20 -2.05 8.33
N LEU A 398 4.01 -0.99 8.19
CA LEU A 398 3.52 0.40 8.19
C LEU A 398 2.57 0.67 7.01
N LEU A 399 2.96 0.28 5.80
CA LEU A 399 2.17 0.46 4.59
C LEU A 399 0.85 -0.33 4.66
N GLY A 400 0.86 -1.54 5.21
CA GLY A 400 -0.31 -2.37 5.43
C GLY A 400 -1.32 -1.74 6.39
N CYS A 401 -0.85 -1.03 7.42
CA CYS A 401 -1.72 -0.24 8.28
C CYS A 401 -2.24 1.04 7.60
N ALA A 402 -1.41 1.67 6.76
CA ALA A 402 -1.71 2.95 6.13
C ALA A 402 -2.70 2.85 4.96
N LEU A 403 -2.57 1.82 4.11
CA LEU A 403 -3.35 1.68 2.88
C LEU A 403 -4.86 1.67 3.12
N PRO A 404 -5.42 0.89 4.07
CA PRO A 404 -6.87 0.93 4.34
C PRO A 404 -7.36 2.32 4.75
N LEU A 405 -6.60 3.05 5.56
CA LEU A 405 -6.93 4.43 5.92
C LEU A 405 -6.92 5.35 4.68
N TRP A 406 -5.87 5.28 3.86
CA TRP A 406 -5.76 6.10 2.64
C TRP A 406 -6.88 5.79 1.62
N LEU A 407 -7.28 4.52 1.53
CA LEU A 407 -8.38 4.08 0.68
C LEU A 407 -9.76 4.49 1.23
N SER A 408 -9.88 4.75 2.53
CA SER A 408 -11.10 5.28 3.15
C SER A 408 -11.13 6.81 3.21
N LEU A 409 -10.10 7.52 2.74
CA LEU A 409 -10.12 8.99 2.72
C LEU A 409 -11.22 9.49 1.76
N PRO A 410 -12.03 10.49 2.19
CA PRO A 410 -13.03 11.14 1.35
C PRO A 410 -12.48 11.51 -0.03
N SER A 411 -13.20 11.18 -1.08
CA SER A 411 -12.87 11.58 -2.46
C SER A 411 -14.13 12.17 -3.08
N GLY A 412 -14.40 13.44 -2.77
CA GLY A 412 -15.53 14.19 -3.30
C GLY A 412 -16.54 14.69 -2.25
N PRO A 413 -17.54 15.49 -2.69
CA PRO A 413 -18.46 16.24 -1.82
C PRO A 413 -19.50 15.39 -1.05
N ALA A 414 -19.57 14.07 -1.28
CA ALA A 414 -20.56 13.18 -0.65
C ALA A 414 -20.03 12.34 0.53
N ALA A 415 -18.73 12.42 0.85
CA ALA A 415 -18.10 11.54 1.83
C ALA A 415 -18.14 12.14 3.26
N GLY A 416 -19.18 11.80 4.02
CA GLY A 416 -19.22 12.05 5.45
C GLY A 416 -18.28 11.09 6.22
N PRO A 417 -17.35 11.59 7.05
CA PRO A 417 -16.33 10.77 7.71
C PRO A 417 -16.83 9.93 8.91
N ASN A 418 -18.12 9.98 9.24
CA ASN A 418 -18.63 9.59 10.56
C ASN A 418 -19.44 8.28 10.58
N SER A 419 -19.38 7.44 9.54
CA SER A 419 -20.06 6.14 9.61
C SER A 419 -19.19 5.09 10.33
N PRO A 420 -19.74 4.28 11.26
CA PRO A 420 -18.99 3.22 11.93
C PRO A 420 -18.44 2.17 10.94
N ALA A 421 -19.13 1.93 9.81
CA ALA A 421 -18.62 1.07 8.75
C ALA A 421 -17.34 1.64 8.08
N SER A 422 -17.19 2.97 8.04
CA SER A 422 -15.96 3.65 7.57
C SER A 422 -14.80 3.48 8.57
N ALA A 423 -15.08 3.48 9.87
CA ALA A 423 -14.04 3.27 10.89
C ALA A 423 -13.45 1.84 10.84
N LEU A 424 -14.30 0.83 10.63
CA LEU A 424 -13.85 -0.54 10.47
C LEU A 424 -12.94 -0.72 9.23
N THR A 425 -13.36 -0.21 8.07
CA THR A 425 -12.57 -0.32 6.83
C THR A 425 -11.27 0.49 6.93
N ALA A 426 -11.30 1.71 7.46
CA ALA A 426 -10.11 2.55 7.63
C ALA A 426 -9.05 1.94 8.57
N ASN A 427 -9.48 1.16 9.57
CA ASN A 427 -8.58 0.50 10.53
C ASN A 427 -8.34 -0.99 10.22
N ALA A 428 -8.79 -1.49 9.05
CA ALA A 428 -8.64 -2.89 8.67
C ALA A 428 -7.17 -3.37 8.75
N GLY A 429 -6.21 -2.51 8.41
CA GLY A 429 -4.79 -2.86 8.48
C GLY A 429 -4.24 -2.94 9.90
N ILE A 430 -4.71 -2.09 10.80
CA ILE A 430 -4.34 -2.16 12.22
C ILE A 430 -4.94 -3.41 12.87
N LEU A 431 -6.20 -3.73 12.55
CA LEU A 431 -6.86 -4.96 13.03
C LEU A 431 -6.17 -6.22 12.48
N ALA A 432 -5.96 -6.31 11.17
CA ALA A 432 -5.41 -7.51 10.53
C ALA A 432 -3.96 -7.77 10.94
N LEU A 433 -3.10 -6.73 10.98
CA LEU A 433 -1.68 -6.90 11.33
C LEU A 433 -1.45 -6.78 12.83
N GLY A 434 -1.89 -5.66 13.41
CA GLY A 434 -1.64 -5.32 14.80
C GLY A 434 -2.25 -6.32 15.79
N VAL A 435 -3.44 -6.83 15.48
CA VAL A 435 -4.17 -7.76 16.35
C VAL A 435 -4.17 -9.18 15.78
N GLY A 436 -4.72 -9.38 14.58
CA GLY A 436 -4.92 -10.69 13.97
C GLY A 436 -3.62 -11.49 13.80
N ASP A 437 -2.73 -11.04 12.93
CA ASP A 437 -1.45 -11.70 12.63
C ASP A 437 -0.55 -11.83 13.89
N ALA A 438 -0.60 -10.86 14.80
CA ALA A 438 0.08 -10.96 16.09
C ALA A 438 -0.46 -12.11 16.95
N MET A 439 -1.78 -12.16 17.19
CA MET A 439 -2.42 -13.16 18.03
C MET A 439 -2.38 -14.55 17.40
N GLY A 440 -2.56 -14.65 16.09
CA GLY A 440 -2.44 -15.91 15.34
C GLY A 440 -1.04 -16.52 15.48
N ALA A 441 0.01 -15.70 15.38
CA ALA A 441 1.38 -16.17 15.56
C ALA A 441 1.72 -16.52 17.02
N VAL A 442 1.30 -15.70 17.99
CA VAL A 442 1.59 -15.91 19.42
C VAL A 442 0.87 -17.17 19.92
N VAL A 443 -0.44 -17.28 19.69
CA VAL A 443 -1.22 -18.45 20.12
C VAL A 443 -0.84 -19.68 19.31
N GLY A 444 -0.69 -19.56 17.99
CA GLY A 444 -0.33 -20.68 17.13
C GLY A 444 1.04 -21.28 17.45
N SER A 445 2.04 -20.46 17.83
CA SER A 445 3.38 -20.94 18.21
C SER A 445 3.50 -21.43 19.65
N SER A 446 2.57 -21.01 20.53
CA SER A 446 2.60 -21.37 21.96
C SER A 446 1.68 -22.55 22.28
N TYR A 447 0.49 -22.60 21.68
CA TYR A 447 -0.58 -23.54 22.00
C TYR A 447 -1.08 -24.34 20.79
N GLY A 448 -0.56 -24.08 19.59
CA GLY A 448 -0.99 -24.75 18.37
C GLY A 448 -0.69 -26.25 18.38
N ARG A 449 -1.73 -27.07 18.26
CA ARG A 449 -1.63 -28.55 18.22
C ARG A 449 -2.15 -29.09 16.90
N ARG A 450 -3.27 -28.55 16.40
CA ARG A 450 -3.93 -29.02 15.18
C ARG A 450 -3.42 -28.21 13.99
N ARG A 451 -2.54 -28.82 13.19
CA ARG A 451 -2.00 -28.17 11.98
C ARG A 451 -3.06 -28.11 10.88
N LEU A 452 -3.13 -26.97 10.21
CA LEU A 452 -3.90 -26.76 9.00
C LEU A 452 -2.98 -27.00 7.80
N ILE A 453 -2.51 -25.92 7.15
CA ILE A 453 -1.57 -25.98 6.04
C ILE A 453 -0.20 -25.48 6.51
N GLY A 454 0.84 -26.29 6.29
CA GLY A 454 2.21 -25.95 6.66
C GLY A 454 2.41 -25.79 8.17
N SER A 455 2.81 -24.59 8.61
CA SER A 455 3.05 -24.25 10.02
C SER A 455 1.88 -23.56 10.72
N LYS A 456 0.77 -23.30 10.00
CA LYS A 456 -0.41 -22.65 10.55
C LYS A 456 -1.27 -23.66 11.32
N THR A 457 -1.92 -23.22 12.38
CA THR A 457 -2.68 -24.08 13.30
C THR A 457 -4.11 -23.59 13.47
N LEU A 458 -5.03 -24.51 13.77
CA LEU A 458 -6.43 -24.18 14.03
C LEU A 458 -6.56 -23.27 15.26
N GLU A 459 -5.78 -23.52 16.31
CA GLU A 459 -5.75 -22.67 17.50
C GLU A 459 -5.30 -21.24 17.17
N GLY A 460 -4.30 -21.08 16.30
CA GLY A 460 -3.88 -19.77 15.79
C GLY A 460 -4.99 -19.07 15.00
N ALA A 461 -5.67 -19.78 14.09
CA ALA A 461 -6.77 -19.23 13.30
C ALA A 461 -7.97 -18.79 14.18
N LEU A 462 -8.32 -19.60 15.18
CA LEU A 462 -9.35 -19.24 16.17
C LEU A 462 -8.94 -18.01 16.99
N ALA A 463 -7.66 -17.89 17.35
CA ALA A 463 -7.16 -16.71 18.03
C ALA A 463 -7.27 -15.44 17.17
N VAL A 464 -7.03 -15.52 15.86
CA VAL A 464 -7.27 -14.40 14.93
C VAL A 464 -8.73 -13.97 14.99
N ILE A 465 -9.68 -14.91 14.84
CA ILE A 465 -11.11 -14.62 14.82
C ILE A 465 -11.56 -13.94 16.12
N VAL A 466 -11.22 -14.54 17.27
CA VAL A 466 -11.65 -14.02 18.58
C VAL A 466 -11.01 -12.67 18.88
N SER A 467 -9.69 -12.53 18.65
CA SER A 467 -8.99 -11.28 18.95
C SER A 467 -9.42 -10.12 18.07
N MET A 468 -9.62 -10.35 16.76
CA MET A 468 -10.11 -9.32 15.86
C MET A 468 -11.54 -8.92 16.18
N ALA A 469 -12.42 -9.86 16.56
CA ALA A 469 -13.78 -9.54 16.97
C ALA A 469 -13.85 -8.72 18.28
N LEU A 470 -12.95 -8.98 19.23
CA LEU A 470 -12.87 -8.18 20.44
C LEU A 470 -12.28 -6.78 20.17
N ALA A 471 -11.21 -6.70 19.37
CA ALA A 471 -10.60 -5.42 19.04
C ALA A 471 -11.50 -4.54 18.15
N SER A 472 -12.36 -5.16 17.34
CA SER A 472 -13.24 -4.44 16.42
C SER A 472 -14.41 -3.71 17.11
N LEU A 473 -14.67 -4.00 18.40
CA LEU A 473 -15.73 -3.36 19.19
C LEU A 473 -15.66 -1.84 19.22
N CYS A 474 -14.47 -1.25 19.13
CA CYS A 474 -14.32 0.21 19.11
C CYS A 474 -14.56 0.84 17.73
N PHE A 475 -14.62 0.04 16.66
CA PHE A 475 -14.73 0.50 15.28
C PHE A 475 -16.13 0.32 14.69
N HIS A 476 -17.02 -0.46 15.32
CA HIS A 476 -18.38 -0.68 14.83
C HIS A 476 -19.35 -1.06 15.95
N ASP A 477 -20.64 -0.97 15.65
CA ASP A 477 -21.77 -1.25 16.55
C ASP A 477 -22.46 -2.60 16.26
N PHE A 478 -21.95 -3.43 15.34
CA PHE A 478 -22.56 -4.74 14.99
C PHE A 478 -22.86 -5.63 16.20
N HIS A 479 -22.02 -5.60 17.25
CA HIS A 479 -22.27 -6.35 18.47
C HIS A 479 -23.42 -5.77 19.30
N VAL A 480 -23.59 -4.45 19.31
CA VAL A 480 -24.71 -3.78 19.96
C VAL A 480 -26.01 -4.10 19.21
N GLU A 481 -25.99 -4.02 17.88
CA GLU A 481 -27.13 -4.42 17.04
C GLU A 481 -27.53 -5.89 17.26
N PHE A 482 -26.55 -6.79 17.44
CA PHE A 482 -26.81 -8.18 17.79
C PHE A 482 -27.40 -8.32 19.21
N LEU A 483 -26.73 -7.77 20.22
CA LEU A 483 -27.09 -7.97 21.63
C LEU A 483 -28.39 -7.25 22.04
N VAL A 484 -28.65 -6.07 21.47
CA VAL A 484 -29.80 -5.21 21.82
C VAL A 484 -30.97 -5.42 20.87
N HIS A 485 -30.72 -5.49 19.56
CA HIS A 485 -31.78 -5.53 18.54
C HIS A 485 -31.97 -6.93 17.92
N GLY A 486 -31.18 -7.93 18.30
CA GLY A 486 -31.25 -9.29 17.75
C GLY A 486 -30.79 -9.41 16.29
N ARG A 487 -30.17 -8.37 15.72
CA ARG A 487 -29.76 -8.34 14.31
C ARG A 487 -28.37 -8.96 14.14
N PHE A 488 -28.32 -10.26 13.83
CA PHE A 488 -27.06 -11.00 13.71
C PHE A 488 -26.37 -10.88 12.34
N GLY A 489 -27.06 -10.41 11.29
CA GLY A 489 -26.56 -10.46 9.90
C GLY A 489 -25.20 -9.79 9.71
N GLN A 490 -25.05 -8.54 10.19
CA GLN A 490 -23.79 -7.80 10.07
C GLN A 490 -22.64 -8.44 10.85
N LEU A 491 -22.91 -8.91 12.05
CA LEU A 491 -21.91 -9.62 12.87
C LEU A 491 -21.48 -10.93 12.20
N ALA A 492 -22.42 -11.69 11.62
CA ALA A 492 -22.12 -12.92 10.90
C ALA A 492 -21.26 -12.67 9.65
N LEU A 493 -21.60 -11.65 8.86
CA LEU A 493 -20.82 -11.24 7.69
C LEU A 493 -19.42 -10.75 8.07
N PHE A 494 -19.30 -9.99 9.17
CA PHE A 494 -18.00 -9.57 9.70
C PHE A 494 -17.14 -10.77 10.13
N VAL A 495 -17.70 -11.72 10.89
CA VAL A 495 -16.99 -12.94 11.29
C VAL A 495 -16.57 -13.75 10.06
N ALA A 496 -17.42 -13.82 9.03
CA ALA A 496 -17.07 -14.45 7.76
C ALA A 496 -15.90 -13.74 7.05
N ALA A 497 -15.87 -12.40 7.03
CA ALA A 497 -14.76 -11.62 6.48
C ALA A 497 -13.42 -11.89 7.21
N VAL A 498 -13.45 -11.97 8.55
CA VAL A 498 -12.27 -12.34 9.35
C VAL A 498 -11.84 -13.79 9.06
N ALA A 499 -12.78 -14.72 8.99
CA ALA A 499 -12.50 -16.12 8.68
C ALA A 499 -11.88 -16.28 7.28
N LEU A 500 -12.42 -15.62 6.26
CA LEU A 500 -11.87 -15.61 4.90
C LEU A 500 -10.45 -15.05 4.87
N THR A 501 -10.18 -13.99 5.63
CA THR A 501 -8.83 -13.41 5.74
C THR A 501 -7.85 -14.38 6.40
N SER A 502 -8.27 -15.11 7.43
CA SER A 502 -7.45 -16.14 8.08
C SER A 502 -7.21 -17.36 7.18
N ILE A 503 -8.20 -17.74 6.36
CA ILE A 503 -8.03 -18.77 5.32
C ILE A 503 -7.01 -18.30 4.28
N LEU A 504 -7.10 -17.05 3.81
CA LEU A 504 -6.14 -16.48 2.87
C LEU A 504 -4.72 -16.52 3.43
N GLU A 505 -4.50 -16.10 4.67
CA GLU A 505 -3.21 -16.19 5.37
C GLU A 505 -2.66 -17.62 5.39
N THR A 506 -3.55 -18.62 5.53
CA THR A 506 -3.17 -20.03 5.56
C THR A 506 -2.79 -20.56 4.17
N CYS A 507 -3.38 -20.00 3.11
CA CYS A 507 -3.17 -20.43 1.73
C CYS A 507 -2.06 -19.63 1.00
N THR A 508 -1.79 -18.39 1.40
CA THR A 508 -0.81 -17.53 0.72
C THR A 508 0.62 -17.82 1.19
N SER A 509 1.58 -17.60 0.28
CA SER A 509 3.01 -17.55 0.63
C SER A 509 3.64 -16.17 0.40
N GLN A 510 2.82 -15.19 0.00
CA GLN A 510 3.22 -13.79 -0.12
C GLN A 510 3.38 -13.15 1.27
N ILE A 511 3.94 -11.95 1.32
CA ILE A 511 4.10 -11.24 2.59
C ILE A 511 2.76 -10.79 3.17
N ASP A 512 2.43 -11.35 4.34
CA ASP A 512 1.19 -11.12 5.07
C ASP A 512 0.91 -9.61 5.30
N ASN A 513 1.97 -8.84 5.57
CA ASN A 513 1.90 -7.41 5.87
C ASN A 513 1.30 -6.55 4.73
N LEU A 514 1.32 -7.04 3.49
CA LEU A 514 0.73 -6.32 2.35
C LEU A 514 -0.61 -6.91 1.92
N VAL A 515 -0.73 -8.24 1.97
CA VAL A 515 -1.89 -8.95 1.42
C VAL A 515 -3.09 -8.92 2.36
N LEU A 516 -2.89 -9.23 3.65
CA LEU A 516 -3.99 -9.38 4.60
C LEU A 516 -4.77 -8.07 4.82
N PRO A 517 -4.13 -6.90 4.99
CA PRO A 517 -4.85 -5.64 5.20
C PRO A 517 -5.75 -5.26 4.03
N LEU A 518 -5.25 -5.43 2.81
CA LEU A 518 -5.97 -5.08 1.59
C LEU A 518 -7.13 -6.04 1.34
N TYR A 519 -6.92 -7.34 1.55
CA TYR A 519 -7.99 -8.32 1.43
C TYR A 519 -9.06 -8.12 2.52
N PHE A 520 -8.64 -7.84 3.75
CA PHE A 520 -9.57 -7.56 4.84
C PHE A 520 -10.34 -6.26 4.63
N PHE A 521 -9.68 -5.21 4.12
CA PHE A 521 -10.36 -3.99 3.67
C PHE A 521 -11.45 -4.30 2.64
N ALA A 522 -11.15 -5.11 1.63
CA ALA A 522 -12.10 -5.44 0.58
C ALA A 522 -13.30 -6.25 1.12
N THR A 523 -13.06 -7.22 1.99
CA THR A 523 -14.15 -8.00 2.61
C THR A 523 -14.97 -7.15 3.57
N CYS A 524 -14.37 -6.31 4.42
CA CYS A 524 -15.08 -5.34 5.25
C CYS A 524 -15.90 -4.34 4.44
N SER A 525 -15.41 -3.91 3.28
CA SER A 525 -16.14 -3.04 2.36
C SER A 525 -17.44 -3.70 1.88
N LEU A 526 -17.39 -5.00 1.57
CA LEU A 526 -18.58 -5.77 1.20
C LEU A 526 -19.55 -5.98 2.38
N VAL A 527 -19.04 -6.15 3.61
CA VAL A 527 -19.88 -6.21 4.82
C VAL A 527 -20.65 -4.90 4.98
N ALA A 528 -19.98 -3.76 4.80
CA ALA A 528 -20.59 -2.42 4.85
C ALA A 528 -21.72 -2.26 3.82
N CYS A 529 -21.51 -2.76 2.59
CA CYS A 529 -22.54 -2.76 1.54
C CYS A 529 -23.79 -3.58 1.88
N HIS A 530 -23.79 -4.46 2.88
CA HIS A 530 -25.02 -5.18 3.27
C HIS A 530 -25.83 -4.41 4.32
N ARG A 531 -25.32 -3.30 4.86
CA ARG A 531 -25.92 -2.62 6.01
C ARG A 531 -27.13 -1.74 5.66
N GLY A 532 -27.43 -1.55 4.37
CA GLY A 532 -28.56 -0.75 3.88
C GLY A 532 -29.71 -1.57 3.28
N VAL A 533 -29.75 -2.90 3.46
CA VAL A 533 -30.90 -3.75 3.10
C VAL A 533 -31.70 -4.08 4.35
#